data_AF-A0AAV4EYP6-F1
#
_entry.id   AF-A0AAV4EYP6-F1
#
_cell.length_a   1.000
_cell.length_b   1.000
_cell.length_c   1.000
_cell.angle_alpha   90.00
_cell.angle_beta   90.00
_cell.angle_gamma   90.00
#
_symmetry.space_group_name_H-M   'P 1'
#
loop_
_entity.id
_entity.type
_entity.pdbx_description
1 polymer ?
#
loop_
_entity_poly.entity_id
_entity_poly.type
_entity_poly.pdbx_seq_one_letter_code
_entity_poly.pdbx_strand_id
1 'polypeptide(L)'
;MLQFHYDFVDKFVSREDYQLCEMDTDSLYMALSGTSLEEVVKPHLLQNFCQEYPQWFPARSCDAHHEEFVSVCSRGEAWNPRPCCKELSTFDKRTPGLFNIEFVGDGMVALCSKTYSAFGEKIK
;
A
#
# COMPACT_ATOMS: atom_id res chain seq x y z
N MET A 1 0.19 -10.66 -9.11
CA MET A 1 1.29 -9.69 -9.29
C MET A 1 1.09 -8.75 -10.46
N LEU A 2 0.97 -9.23 -11.71
CA LEU A 2 0.78 -8.34 -12.87
C LEU A 2 -0.47 -7.45 -12.78
N GLN A 3 -1.57 -8.00 -12.29
CA GLN A 3 -2.80 -7.25 -12.08
C GLN A 3 -2.59 -6.07 -11.11
N PHE A 4 -1.90 -6.30 -9.99
CA PHE A 4 -1.55 -5.25 -9.04
C PHE A 4 -0.64 -4.19 -9.68
N HIS A 5 0.35 -4.59 -10.46
CA HIS A 5 1.23 -3.63 -11.14
C HIS A 5 0.45 -2.72 -12.10
N TYR A 6 -0.39 -3.26 -12.98
CA TYR A 6 -1.08 -2.46 -14.00
C TYR A 6 -2.36 -1.77 -13.49
N ASP A 7 -3.18 -2.47 -12.70
CA ASP A 7 -4.49 -1.96 -12.30
C ASP A 7 -4.42 -1.10 -11.03
N PHE A 8 -3.32 -1.21 -10.27
CA PHE A 8 -3.10 -0.41 -9.06
C PHE A 8 -1.88 0.51 -9.17
N VAL A 9 -0.66 -0.04 -9.33
CA VAL A 9 0.56 0.80 -9.25
C VAL A 9 0.63 1.81 -10.39
N ASP A 10 0.52 1.39 -11.64
CA ASP A 10 0.54 2.27 -12.82
C ASP A 10 -0.62 3.28 -12.81
N LYS A 11 -1.77 2.85 -12.30
CA LYS A 11 -2.97 3.69 -12.18
C LYS A 11 -2.68 4.85 -11.23
N PHE A 12 -2.24 4.58 -10.00
CA PHE A 12 -2.17 5.57 -8.94
C PHE A 12 -0.83 6.31 -8.83
N VAL A 13 0.29 5.69 -9.20
CA VAL A 13 1.64 6.24 -9.03
C VAL A 13 2.25 6.61 -10.38
N SER A 14 2.98 7.73 -10.47
CA SER A 14 3.71 8.10 -11.70
C SER A 14 4.90 7.17 -11.91
N ARG A 15 5.26 6.85 -13.17
CA ARG A 15 6.43 6.01 -13.50
C ARG A 15 7.76 6.62 -13.04
N GLU A 16 7.78 7.92 -12.76
CA GLU A 16 8.96 8.63 -12.22
C GLU A 16 9.10 8.48 -10.70
N ASP A 17 8.03 8.10 -10.01
CA ASP A 17 7.95 8.07 -8.54
C ASP A 17 8.11 6.68 -7.93
N TYR A 18 8.28 5.65 -8.75
CA TYR A 18 8.62 4.32 -8.26
C TYR A 18 9.51 3.54 -9.22
N GLN A 19 10.28 2.62 -8.64
CA GLN A 19 11.06 1.63 -9.37
C GLN A 19 10.75 0.26 -8.77
N LEU A 20 10.41 -0.71 -9.63
CA LEU A 20 10.35 -2.11 -9.19
C LEU A 20 11.78 -2.63 -9.00
N CYS A 21 12.05 -3.21 -7.84
CA CYS A 21 13.36 -3.75 -7.50
C CYS A 21 13.47 -5.23 -7.90
N GLU A 22 12.55 -6.06 -7.41
CA GLU A 22 12.47 -7.49 -7.67
C GLU A 22 11.03 -7.97 -7.43
N MET A 23 10.64 -9.07 -8.05
CA MET A 23 9.35 -9.72 -7.86
C MET A 23 9.55 -11.23 -7.76
N ASP A 24 9.10 -11.83 -6.66
CA ASP A 24 8.97 -13.29 -6.55
C ASP A 24 7.51 -13.70 -6.81
N THR A 25 7.22 -14.99 -6.69
CA THR A 25 5.91 -15.59 -6.94
C THR A 25 4.81 -14.98 -6.06
N ASP A 26 5.15 -14.60 -4.82
CA ASP A 26 4.23 -14.14 -3.77
C ASP A 26 4.62 -12.78 -3.15
N SER A 27 5.67 -12.11 -3.63
CA SER A 27 6.14 -10.83 -3.09
C SER A 27 6.58 -9.85 -4.18
N LEU A 28 6.47 -8.55 -3.88
CA LEU A 28 6.90 -7.44 -4.74
C LEU A 28 7.65 -6.42 -3.90
N TYR A 29 8.78 -5.97 -4.42
CA TYR A 29 9.58 -4.91 -3.81
C TYR A 29 9.63 -3.71 -4.74
N MET A 30 9.32 -2.54 -4.18
CA MET A 30 9.35 -1.28 -4.90
C MET A 30 10.06 -0.21 -4.07
N ALA A 31 10.89 0.58 -4.75
CA ALA A 31 11.39 1.84 -4.23
C ALA A 31 10.44 2.96 -4.62
N LEU A 32 10.19 3.90 -3.72
CA LEU A 32 9.35 5.08 -3.95
C LEU A 32 10.20 6.35 -3.85
N SER A 33 9.81 7.41 -4.58
CA SER A 33 10.42 8.74 -4.45
C SER A 33 10.04 9.44 -3.13
N GLY A 34 8.88 9.09 -2.57
CA GLY A 34 8.35 9.59 -1.29
C GLY A 34 8.58 8.65 -0.11
N THR A 35 8.14 9.08 1.08
CA THR A 35 8.31 8.30 2.32
C THR A 35 7.18 7.30 2.57
N SER A 36 6.05 7.48 1.87
CA SER A 36 4.87 6.62 1.94
C SER A 36 4.24 6.46 0.56
N LEU A 37 3.37 5.46 0.41
CA LEU A 37 2.65 5.23 -0.84
C LEU A 37 1.71 6.40 -1.14
N GLU A 38 1.07 6.96 -0.10
CA GLU A 38 0.15 8.07 -0.19
C GLU A 38 0.79 9.36 -0.70
N GLU A 39 2.07 9.60 -0.38
CA GLU A 39 2.82 10.77 -0.86
C GLU A 39 3.11 10.75 -2.37
N VAL A 40 3.20 9.56 -2.97
CA VAL A 40 3.50 9.39 -4.39
C VAL A 40 2.27 9.11 -5.25
N VAL A 41 1.07 9.06 -4.64
CA VAL A 41 -0.19 8.95 -5.38
C VAL A 41 -0.43 10.25 -6.15
N LYS A 42 -0.79 10.12 -7.43
CA LYS A 42 -1.20 11.24 -8.29
C LYS A 42 -2.29 12.06 -7.58
N PRO A 43 -2.11 13.37 -7.34
CA PRO A 43 -3.02 14.15 -6.50
C PRO A 43 -4.50 14.09 -6.91
N HIS A 44 -4.76 14.06 -8.22
CA HIS A 44 -6.12 14.00 -8.77
C HIS A 44 -6.79 12.61 -8.67
N LEU A 45 -6.03 11.57 -8.27
CA LEU A 45 -6.54 10.20 -8.06
C LEU A 45 -6.58 9.81 -6.57
N LEU A 46 -6.20 10.71 -5.65
CA LEU A 46 -6.12 10.38 -4.23
C LEU A 46 -7.47 9.91 -3.67
N GLN A 47 -8.57 10.54 -4.07
CA GLN A 47 -9.91 10.10 -3.68
C GLN A 47 -10.21 8.66 -4.14
N ASN A 48 -9.94 8.35 -5.41
CA ASN A 48 -10.13 7.02 -5.98
C ASN A 48 -9.21 5.99 -5.30
N PHE A 49 -7.98 6.38 -4.99
CA PHE A 49 -7.04 5.56 -4.23
C PHE A 49 -7.62 5.18 -2.87
N CYS A 50 -8.16 6.15 -2.11
CA CYS A 50 -8.76 5.88 -0.81
C CYS A 50 -10.02 4.98 -0.92
N GLN A 51 -10.82 5.15 -1.98
CA GLN A 51 -12.00 4.32 -2.24
C GLN A 51 -11.64 2.87 -2.61
N GLU A 52 -10.62 2.70 -3.44
CA GLU A 52 -10.21 1.38 -3.95
C GLU A 52 -9.19 0.68 -3.05
N TYR A 53 -8.62 1.37 -2.05
CA TYR A 53 -7.66 0.83 -1.09
C TYR A 53 -8.03 -0.57 -0.53
N PRO A 54 -9.26 -0.81 -0.01
CA PRO A 54 -9.62 -2.11 0.56
C PRO A 54 -9.69 -3.26 -0.46
N GLN A 55 -9.66 -2.97 -1.77
CA GLN A 55 -9.61 -4.00 -2.82
C GLN A 55 -8.21 -4.61 -2.95
N TRP A 56 -7.19 -3.86 -2.56
CA TRP A 56 -5.78 -4.24 -2.76
C TRP A 56 -5.05 -4.52 -1.45
N PHE A 57 -5.45 -3.88 -0.34
CA PHE A 57 -4.82 -4.01 0.97
C PHE A 57 -5.87 -4.25 2.07
N PRO A 58 -5.45 -4.69 3.26
CA PRO A 58 -6.34 -4.76 4.42
C PRO A 58 -7.06 -3.44 4.69
N ALA A 59 -8.38 -3.50 4.85
CA ALA A 59 -9.19 -2.30 4.99
C ALA A 59 -8.77 -1.49 6.22
N ARG A 60 -8.72 -0.16 6.07
CA ARG A 60 -8.45 0.78 7.18
C ARG A 60 -9.73 1.20 7.90
N SER A 61 -10.87 1.04 7.26
CA SER A 61 -12.21 1.38 7.74
C SER A 61 -13.19 0.28 7.37
N CYS A 62 -14.22 0.09 8.20
CA CYS A 62 -15.37 -0.76 7.83
C CYS A 62 -16.35 0.01 6.96
N ASP A 63 -17.29 -0.69 6.32
CA ASP A 63 -18.28 -0.11 5.40
C ASP A 63 -19.02 1.09 6.00
N ALA A 64 -19.40 1.01 7.28
CA ALA A 64 -20.09 2.10 7.98
C ALA A 64 -19.25 3.38 8.16
N HIS A 65 -17.92 3.26 8.14
CA HIS A 65 -16.99 4.38 8.30
C HIS A 65 -16.17 4.65 7.02
N HIS A 66 -16.51 4.01 5.91
CA HIS A 66 -15.71 4.07 4.68
C HIS A 66 -15.75 5.47 4.06
N GLU A 67 -16.93 6.11 4.02
CA GLU A 67 -17.07 7.48 3.51
C GLU A 67 -16.27 8.50 4.32
N GLU A 68 -16.29 8.38 5.65
CA GLU A 68 -15.50 9.21 6.57
C GLU A 68 -13.99 9.03 6.29
N PHE A 69 -13.56 7.78 6.14
CA PHE A 69 -12.18 7.47 5.80
C PHE A 69 -11.75 8.08 4.46
N VAL A 70 -12.56 7.95 3.41
CA VAL A 70 -12.26 8.53 2.09
C VAL A 70 -12.12 10.04 2.19
N SER A 71 -13.01 10.71 2.94
CA SER A 71 -12.91 12.16 3.17
C SER A 71 -11.63 12.55 3.91
N VAL A 72 -11.22 11.83 4.95
CA VAL A 72 -10.00 12.13 5.73
C VAL A 72 -8.75 11.86 4.88
N CYS A 73 -8.71 10.70 4.23
CA CYS A 73 -7.61 10.25 3.37
C CYS A 73 -7.39 11.17 2.17
N SER A 74 -8.46 11.63 1.51
CA SER A 74 -8.36 12.57 0.38
C SER A 74 -7.83 13.96 0.77
N ARG A 75 -7.85 14.31 2.06
CA ARG A 75 -7.23 15.55 2.59
C ARG A 75 -5.78 15.35 3.04
N GLY A 76 -5.25 14.13 2.95
CA GLY A 76 -3.93 13.78 3.49
C GLY A 76 -3.87 13.77 5.02
N GLU A 77 -5.02 13.69 5.69
CA GLU A 77 -5.10 13.67 7.15
C GLU A 77 -4.92 12.24 7.70
N ALA A 78 -4.41 12.14 8.93
CA ALA A 78 -4.23 10.85 9.59
C ALA A 78 -5.59 10.24 9.98
N TRP A 79 -5.85 9.01 9.51
CA TRP A 79 -7.04 8.25 9.90
C TRP A 79 -6.87 7.63 11.29
N ASN A 80 -7.83 7.87 12.19
CA ASN A 80 -7.88 7.25 13.51
C ASN A 80 -8.93 6.13 13.56
N PRO A 81 -8.55 4.85 13.40
CA PRO A 81 -9.51 3.75 13.28
C PRO A 81 -10.21 3.47 14.60
N ARG A 82 -11.53 3.34 14.54
CA ARG A 82 -12.39 2.86 15.63
C ARG A 82 -12.17 1.36 15.88
N PRO A 83 -12.61 0.79 17.02
CA PRO A 83 -12.42 -0.64 17.32
C PRO A 83 -12.89 -1.58 16.22
N CYS A 84 -14.10 -1.35 15.67
CA CYS A 84 -14.63 -2.13 14.55
C CYS A 84 -13.74 -2.10 13.30
N CYS A 85 -13.10 -0.96 12.99
CA CYS A 85 -12.19 -0.83 11.86
C CYS A 85 -10.87 -1.59 12.10
N LYS A 86 -10.37 -1.59 13.35
CA LYS A 86 -9.15 -2.32 13.73
C LYS A 86 -9.35 -3.84 13.66
N GLU A 87 -10.50 -4.32 14.09
CA GLU A 87 -10.89 -5.73 14.01
C GLU A 87 -10.95 -6.19 12.56
N LEU A 88 -11.64 -5.43 11.69
CA LEU A 88 -11.70 -5.70 10.25
C LEU A 88 -10.30 -5.72 9.62
N SER A 89 -9.47 -4.71 9.89
CA SER A 89 -8.10 -4.65 9.36
C SER A 89 -7.27 -5.87 9.79
N THR A 90 -7.48 -6.37 11.00
CA THR A 90 -6.79 -7.56 11.51
C THR A 90 -7.29 -8.84 10.84
N PHE A 91 -8.59 -8.92 10.57
CA PHE A 91 -9.19 -10.00 9.81
C PHE A 91 -8.67 -10.02 8.36
N ASP A 92 -8.66 -8.87 7.70
CA ASP A 92 -8.27 -8.74 6.29
C ASP A 92 -6.80 -9.10 6.01
N LYS A 93 -5.92 -8.95 7.00
CA LYS A 93 -4.53 -9.45 6.90
C LYS A 93 -4.47 -10.95 6.58
N ARG A 94 -5.53 -11.70 6.88
CA ARG A 94 -5.67 -13.14 6.64
C ARG A 94 -6.53 -13.46 5.41
N THR A 95 -7.07 -12.45 4.73
CA THR A 95 -7.90 -12.62 3.54
C THR A 95 -7.01 -12.87 2.32
N PRO A 96 -7.16 -14.02 1.63
CA PRO A 96 -6.40 -14.30 0.41
C PRO A 96 -6.66 -13.27 -0.68
N GLY A 97 -5.60 -12.85 -1.38
CA GLY A 97 -5.69 -11.91 -2.50
C GLY A 97 -5.37 -10.45 -2.13
N LEU A 98 -5.35 -10.10 -0.85
CA LEU A 98 -4.90 -8.78 -0.38
C LEU A 98 -3.38 -8.76 -0.18
N PHE A 99 -2.76 -7.62 -0.49
CA PHE A 99 -1.34 -7.38 -0.28
C PHE A 99 -1.08 -6.92 1.15
N ASN A 100 -0.14 -7.59 1.82
CA ASN A 100 0.35 -7.20 3.12
C ASN A 100 1.69 -6.47 2.98
N ILE A 101 1.82 -5.32 3.64
CA ILE A 101 3.11 -4.63 3.74
C ILE A 101 3.93 -5.32 4.82
N GLU A 102 4.91 -6.12 4.40
CA GLU A 102 5.78 -6.88 5.32
C GLU A 102 6.99 -6.06 5.81
N PHE A 103 7.56 -5.22 4.95
CA PHE A 103 8.75 -4.43 5.26
C PHE A 103 8.68 -3.03 4.64
N VAL A 104 9.18 -2.04 5.37
CA VAL A 104 9.42 -0.67 4.89
C VAL A 104 10.80 -0.25 5.42
N GLY A 105 11.66 0.26 4.55
CA GLY A 105 12.98 0.71 4.94
C GLY A 105 13.59 1.69 3.96
N ASP A 106 14.91 1.86 4.04
CA ASP A 106 15.64 2.84 3.25
C ASP A 106 16.19 2.25 1.94
N GLY A 107 16.34 0.94 1.85
CA GLY A 107 16.84 0.31 0.63
C GLY A 107 16.85 -1.20 0.66
N MET A 108 17.11 -1.77 -0.52
CA MET A 108 17.19 -3.21 -0.75
C MET A 108 18.23 -3.51 -1.82
N VAL A 109 18.99 -4.60 -1.61
CA VAL A 109 19.84 -5.22 -2.62
C VAL A 109 19.24 -6.58 -2.95
N ALA A 110 18.76 -6.76 -4.17
CA ALA A 110 18.21 -8.00 -4.68
C ALA A 110 19.14 -8.59 -5.74
N LEU A 111 19.66 -9.80 -5.50
CA LEU A 111 20.50 -10.51 -6.47
C LEU A 111 19.66 -11.49 -7.32
N CYS A 112 18.65 -12.09 -6.71
CA CYS A 112 17.60 -12.89 -7.37
C CYS A 112 16.36 -12.97 -6.47
N SER A 113 15.26 -13.55 -6.98
CA SER A 113 13.93 -13.55 -6.34
C SER A 113 13.86 -14.00 -4.87
N LYS A 114 14.83 -14.77 -4.38
CA LYS A 114 14.93 -15.21 -2.97
C LYS A 114 16.26 -14.91 -2.30
N THR A 115 17.13 -14.15 -2.97
CA THR A 115 18.42 -13.72 -2.41
C THR A 115 18.45 -12.21 -2.41
N TYR A 116 17.94 -11.64 -1.33
CA TYR A 116 17.90 -10.21 -1.13
C TYR A 116 18.21 -9.82 0.31
N SER A 117 18.64 -8.59 0.50
CA SER A 117 18.85 -7.96 1.79
C SER A 117 18.22 -6.57 1.78
N ALA A 118 17.29 -6.33 2.69
CA ALA A 118 16.67 -5.02 2.91
C ALA A 118 17.18 -4.42 4.22
N PHE A 119 17.31 -3.09 4.27
CA PHE A 119 17.92 -2.39 5.41
C PHE A 119 17.22 -1.06 5.70
N GLY A 120 17.50 -0.49 6.88
CA GLY A 120 16.91 0.77 7.34
C GLY A 120 15.47 0.62 7.81
N GLU A 121 15.16 -0.46 8.52
CA GLU A 121 13.80 -0.77 9.01
C GLU A 121 13.17 0.43 9.72
N LYS A 122 12.03 0.89 9.21
CA LYS A 122 11.22 1.92 9.84
C LYS A 122 10.13 1.24 10.66
N ILE A 123 10.14 1.49 11.97
CA ILE A 123 9.11 0.98 12.87
C ILE A 123 7.77 1.64 12.48
N LYS A 124 6.76 0.81 12.23
CA LYS A 124 5.37 1.22 11.95
C LYS A 124 4.71 1.90 13.16
#